data_AF-A0A920FI69-F1
#
_entry.id   AF-A0A920FI69-F1
#
_cell.length_a   1.000
_cell.length_b   1.000
_cell.length_c   1.000
_cell.angle_alpha   90.00
_cell.angle_beta   90.00
_cell.angle_gamma   90.00
#
_symmetry.space_group_name_H-M   'P 1'
#
loop_
_entity.id
_entity.type
_entity.pdbx_description
1 polymer ?
#
loop_
_entity_poly.entity_id
_entity_poly.type
_entity_poly.pdbx_seq_one_letter_code
_entity_poly.pdbx_strand_id
1 'polypeptide(L)'
;MIDFKEIQFDRYKDSLDLEMDEILNECVTDLEVGCPEGLLGNFICDLSMFMTNKYYETDIKPDFCVLNNGGFRTSINKGIITRGKIFEVMPFDNYLVILKLDENRIKELLKYIREKSSMGKSRKSGVPVSGLRMKISENKITRCMINNSAYNSDQPTMY
;
A
#
# COMPACT_ATOMS: atom_id res chain seq x y z
N MET A 1 9.83 -10.91 48.67
CA MET A 1 10.53 -10.75 47.37
C MET A 1 9.85 -11.72 46.43
N ILE A 2 9.14 -11.23 45.41
CA ILE A 2 8.46 -12.12 44.46
C ILE A 2 9.54 -12.72 43.57
N ASP A 3 9.67 -14.04 43.60
CA ASP A 3 10.55 -14.81 42.72
C ASP A 3 9.95 -14.77 41.31
N PHE A 4 10.49 -13.89 40.46
CA PHE A 4 10.22 -13.93 39.03
C PHE A 4 10.91 -15.17 38.47
N LYS A 5 10.28 -16.34 38.60
CA LYS A 5 10.65 -17.50 37.81
C LYS A 5 10.74 -17.03 36.36
N GLU A 6 11.96 -17.07 35.84
CA GLU A 6 12.30 -16.64 34.49
C GLU A 6 11.26 -17.20 33.52
N ILE A 7 10.49 -16.30 32.91
CA ILE A 7 9.71 -16.64 31.73
C ILE A 7 10.72 -17.24 30.76
N GLN A 8 10.51 -18.48 30.28
CA GLN A 8 11.40 -19.12 29.30
C GLN A 8 11.28 -18.40 27.94
N PHE A 9 11.88 -17.22 27.87
CA PHE A 9 11.85 -16.32 26.72
C PHE A 9 12.53 -16.97 25.51
N ASP A 10 13.58 -17.76 25.75
CA ASP A 10 14.34 -18.43 24.69
C ASP A 10 13.46 -19.39 23.89
N ARG A 11 12.67 -20.25 24.54
CA ARG A 11 11.76 -21.17 23.83
C ARG A 11 10.70 -20.46 23.01
N TYR A 12 10.16 -19.36 23.55
CA TYR A 12 9.19 -18.54 22.85
C TYR A 12 9.82 -17.87 21.62
N LYS A 13 11.02 -17.30 21.80
CA LYS A 13 11.78 -16.68 20.73
C LYS A 13 12.13 -17.70 19.64
N ASP A 14 12.65 -18.88 19.99
CA ASP A 14 13.00 -19.93 19.04
C ASP A 14 11.78 -20.35 18.19
N SER A 15 10.60 -20.48 18.82
CA SER A 15 9.38 -20.83 18.10
C SER A 15 8.93 -19.73 17.13
N LEU A 16 9.11 -18.46 17.50
CA LEU A 16 8.80 -17.32 16.64
C LEU A 16 9.80 -17.19 15.50
N ASP A 17 11.09 -17.35 15.77
CA ASP A 17 12.15 -17.27 14.77
C ASP A 17 11.92 -18.34 13.68
N LEU A 18 11.52 -19.56 14.07
CA LEU A 18 11.14 -20.62 13.12
C LEU A 18 9.95 -20.23 12.24
N GLU A 19 8.93 -19.56 12.78
CA GLU A 19 7.80 -19.09 11.98
C GLU A 19 8.23 -17.95 11.03
N MET A 20 9.04 -17.02 11.53
CA MET A 20 9.52 -15.87 10.75
C MET A 20 10.49 -16.28 9.63
N ASP A 21 11.25 -17.36 9.81
CA ASP A 21 12.17 -17.90 8.82
C ASP A 21 11.48 -18.74 7.73
N GLU A 22 10.17 -18.98 7.83
CA GLU A 22 9.39 -19.66 6.79
C GLU A 22 9.56 -18.93 5.45
N ILE A 23 10.08 -19.66 4.45
CA ILE A 23 10.23 -19.16 3.08
C ILE A 23 8.87 -19.16 2.39
N LEU A 24 8.41 -17.97 2.00
CA LEU A 24 7.14 -17.80 1.31
C LEU A 24 7.32 -17.83 -0.22
N ASN A 25 8.37 -17.16 -0.73
CA ASN A 25 8.64 -17.10 -2.17
C ASN A 25 10.06 -16.55 -2.47
N GLU A 26 10.38 -16.38 -3.76
CA GLU A 26 11.56 -15.68 -4.24
C GLU A 26 11.17 -14.47 -5.10
N CYS A 27 11.76 -13.31 -4.83
CA CYS A 27 11.57 -12.10 -5.61
C CYS A 27 12.65 -11.98 -6.69
N VAL A 28 12.27 -11.75 -7.96
CA VAL A 28 13.21 -11.68 -9.09
C VAL A 28 13.91 -10.34 -9.25
N THR A 29 13.41 -9.29 -8.59
CA THR A 29 13.89 -7.90 -8.68
C THR A 29 13.66 -7.15 -7.37
N ASP A 30 14.33 -6.00 -7.20
CA ASP A 30 14.16 -5.17 -6.02
C ASP A 30 12.84 -4.36 -6.11
N LEU A 31 12.00 -4.48 -5.08
CA LEU A 31 10.77 -3.71 -4.92
C LEU A 31 11.03 -2.54 -3.97
N GLU A 32 11.41 -1.41 -4.56
CA GLU A 32 11.62 -0.16 -3.85
C GLU A 32 10.31 0.58 -3.58
N VAL A 33 10.24 1.31 -2.45
CA VAL A 33 9.10 2.20 -2.14
C VAL A 33 9.01 3.35 -3.14
N GLY A 34 10.17 3.85 -3.58
CA GLY A 34 10.27 4.93 -4.56
C GLY A 34 9.77 6.28 -4.05
N CYS A 35 9.88 7.29 -4.91
CA CYS A 35 9.41 8.65 -4.68
C CYS A 35 9.30 9.38 -6.03
N PRO A 36 8.10 9.81 -6.46
CA PRO A 36 6.80 9.64 -5.81
C PRO A 36 6.16 8.26 -6.04
N GLU A 37 6.74 7.43 -6.91
CA GLU A 37 6.22 6.11 -7.27
C GLU A 37 7.33 5.06 -7.14
N GLY A 38 6.98 3.84 -6.75
CA GLY A 38 7.90 2.72 -6.63
C GLY A 38 7.18 1.37 -6.75
N LEU A 39 7.95 0.36 -7.15
CA LEU A 39 7.44 -0.97 -7.49
C LEU A 39 6.76 -1.66 -6.31
N LEU A 40 7.24 -1.45 -5.08
CA LEU A 40 6.64 -2.05 -3.89
C LEU A 40 5.21 -1.55 -3.67
N GLY A 41 5.01 -0.23 -3.74
CA GLY A 41 3.70 0.37 -3.57
C GLY A 41 2.72 -0.08 -4.65
N ASN A 42 3.17 -0.10 -5.90
CA ASN A 42 2.37 -0.57 -7.03
C ASN A 42 1.94 -2.03 -6.82
N PHE A 43 2.89 -2.92 -6.48
CA PHE A 43 2.62 -4.33 -6.23
C PHE A 43 1.59 -4.53 -5.10
N ILE A 44 1.76 -3.87 -3.95
CA ILE A 44 0.88 -4.06 -2.80
C ILE A 44 -0.52 -3.47 -3.05
N CYS A 45 -0.63 -2.34 -3.76
CA CYS A 45 -1.92 -1.78 -4.17
C CYS A 45 -2.65 -2.72 -5.15
N ASP A 46 -1.94 -3.25 -6.15
CA ASP A 46 -2.51 -4.21 -7.11
C ASP A 46 -2.93 -5.52 -6.41
N LEU A 47 -2.11 -6.02 -5.48
CA LEU A 47 -2.43 -7.17 -4.66
C LEU A 47 -3.66 -6.92 -3.80
N SER A 48 -3.80 -5.73 -3.21
CA SER A 48 -4.97 -5.35 -2.41
C SER A 48 -6.25 -5.33 -3.23
N MET A 49 -6.21 -4.78 -4.45
CA MET A 49 -7.32 -4.83 -5.41
C MET A 49 -7.65 -6.28 -5.79
N PHE A 50 -6.64 -7.10 -6.10
CA PHE A 50 -6.81 -8.51 -6.45
C PHE A 50 -7.46 -9.31 -5.30
N MET A 51 -6.93 -9.19 -4.08
CA MET A 51 -7.44 -9.89 -2.91
C MET A 51 -8.88 -9.47 -2.61
N THR A 52 -9.17 -8.16 -2.64
CA THR A 52 -10.52 -7.62 -2.43
C THR A 52 -11.50 -8.19 -3.46
N ASN A 53 -11.15 -8.15 -4.73
CA ASN A 53 -12.05 -8.59 -5.79
C ASN A 53 -12.26 -10.11 -5.82
N LYS A 54 -11.23 -10.89 -5.46
CA LYS A 54 -11.23 -12.36 -5.54
C LYS A 54 -11.83 -13.04 -4.32
N TYR A 55 -11.50 -12.58 -3.11
CA TYR A 55 -11.82 -13.32 -1.89
C TYR A 55 -12.90 -12.67 -1.02
N TYR A 56 -13.22 -11.39 -1.26
CA TYR A 56 -14.26 -10.71 -0.50
C TYR A 56 -15.51 -10.55 -1.37
N GLU A 57 -16.59 -11.18 -0.91
CA GLU A 57 -17.94 -10.98 -1.41
C GLU A 57 -18.48 -9.66 -0.85
N THR A 58 -18.22 -8.59 -1.59
CA THR A 58 -18.73 -7.26 -1.28
C THR A 58 -19.72 -6.84 -2.36
N ASP A 59 -20.83 -6.24 -1.95
CA ASP A 59 -21.83 -5.67 -2.88
C ASP A 59 -21.24 -4.55 -3.76
N ILE A 60 -20.11 -3.98 -3.31
CA ILE A 60 -19.41 -2.88 -3.94
C ILE A 60 -18.00 -3.35 -4.29
N LYS A 61 -17.64 -3.28 -5.57
CA LYS A 61 -16.27 -3.50 -6.04
C LYS A 61 -15.55 -2.15 -6.10
N PRO A 62 -14.34 -2.03 -5.52
CA PRO A 62 -13.61 -0.76 -5.53
C PRO A 62 -13.12 -0.42 -6.94
N ASP A 63 -13.18 0.87 -7.31
CA ASP A 63 -12.66 1.37 -8.60
C ASP A 63 -11.14 1.55 -8.60
N PHE A 64 -10.57 1.85 -7.44
CA PHE A 64 -9.14 2.08 -7.24
C PHE A 64 -8.74 1.78 -5.80
N CYS A 65 -7.45 1.56 -5.58
CA CYS A 65 -6.83 1.42 -4.26
C CYS A 65 -5.82 2.54 -4.07
N VAL A 66 -5.73 3.05 -2.84
CA VAL A 66 -4.68 3.97 -2.41
C VAL A 66 -4.05 3.46 -1.12
N LEU A 67 -2.73 3.55 -1.02
CA LEU A 67 -1.99 3.31 0.22
C LEU A 67 -1.11 4.52 0.52
N ASN A 68 -0.51 4.56 1.70
CA ASN A 68 0.44 5.61 2.08
C ASN A 68 1.87 5.04 2.11
N ASN A 69 2.82 5.70 1.44
CA ASN A 69 4.23 5.28 1.44
C ASN A 69 4.84 5.17 2.85
N GLY A 70 4.34 5.97 3.81
CA GLY A 70 4.79 5.91 5.20
C GLY A 70 4.47 4.60 5.92
N GLY A 71 3.54 3.80 5.40
CA GLY A 71 3.22 2.46 5.91
C GLY A 71 4.32 1.43 5.60
N PHE A 72 5.11 1.64 4.54
CA PHE A 72 6.18 0.73 4.14
C PHE A 72 7.50 1.05 4.85
N ARG A 73 7.92 0.14 5.74
CA ARG A 73 9.07 0.37 6.62
C ARG A 73 10.41 -0.02 6.01
N THR A 74 10.42 -0.99 5.09
CA THR A 74 11.60 -1.38 4.32
C THR A 74 11.24 -1.73 2.88
N SER A 75 12.22 -1.86 1.99
CA SER A 75 12.04 -2.41 0.63
C SER A 75 12.13 -3.94 0.67
N ILE A 76 11.72 -4.59 -0.42
CA ILE A 76 11.94 -6.02 -0.64
C ILE A 76 13.04 -6.16 -1.67
N ASN A 77 14.17 -6.76 -1.29
CA ASN A 77 15.26 -7.02 -2.23
C ASN A 77 14.97 -8.29 -3.03
N LYS A 78 15.63 -8.42 -4.18
CA LYS A 78 15.71 -9.66 -4.94
C LYS A 78 16.23 -10.81 -4.05
N GLY A 79 15.64 -11.99 -4.22
CA GLY A 79 16.02 -13.22 -3.54
C GLY A 79 14.91 -13.77 -2.66
N ILE A 80 15.29 -14.62 -1.71
CA ILE A 80 14.36 -15.35 -0.83
C ILE A 80 13.58 -14.36 0.06
N ILE A 81 12.26 -14.52 0.07
CA ILE A 81 11.32 -13.75 0.87
C ILE A 81 10.75 -14.66 1.95
N THR A 82 11.08 -14.34 3.20
CA THR A 82 10.54 -15.03 4.38
C THR A 82 9.31 -14.32 4.93
N ARG A 83 8.57 -15.01 5.81
CA ARG A 83 7.46 -14.40 6.56
C ARG A 83 7.92 -13.18 7.35
N GLY A 84 9.04 -13.28 8.04
CA GLY A 84 9.66 -12.18 8.78
C GLY A 84 9.89 -10.96 7.90
N LYS A 85 10.33 -11.16 6.65
CA LYS A 85 10.50 -10.06 5.70
C LYS A 85 9.20 -9.32 5.40
N ILE A 86 8.06 -10.01 5.33
CA ILE A 86 6.74 -9.36 5.13
C ILE A 86 6.35 -8.53 6.35
N PHE A 87 6.57 -9.06 7.56
CA PHE A 87 6.37 -8.31 8.81
C PHE A 87 7.29 -7.10 8.91
N GLU A 88 8.54 -7.17 8.43
CA GLU A 88 9.41 -5.99 8.38
C GLU A 88 8.87 -4.90 7.45
N VAL A 89 8.25 -5.27 6.33
CA VAL A 89 7.75 -4.33 5.32
C VAL A 89 6.52 -3.58 5.82
N MET A 90 5.54 -4.31 6.36
CA MET A 90 4.30 -3.76 6.93
C MET A 90 4.09 -4.32 8.35
N PRO A 91 4.81 -3.82 9.36
CA PRO A 91 4.76 -4.36 10.73
C PRO A 91 3.50 -4.00 11.50
N PHE A 92 2.59 -3.25 10.88
CA PHE A 92 1.34 -2.84 11.49
C PHE A 92 0.26 -3.80 11.04
N ASP A 93 -0.55 -4.27 11.98
CA ASP A 93 -1.74 -5.10 11.72
C ASP A 93 -2.87 -4.21 11.15
N ASN A 94 -2.63 -3.69 9.94
CA ASN A 94 -3.54 -2.80 9.24
C ASN A 94 -4.67 -3.60 8.59
N TYR A 95 -5.87 -3.04 8.64
CA TYR A 95 -7.04 -3.59 7.94
C TYR A 95 -7.18 -2.96 6.55
N LEU A 96 -7.53 -3.79 5.57
CA LEU A 96 -7.98 -3.32 4.26
C LEU A 96 -9.48 -2.99 4.33
N VAL A 97 -9.86 -1.77 3.95
CA VAL A 97 -11.24 -1.29 4.01
C VAL A 97 -11.70 -0.73 2.67
N ILE A 98 -12.99 -0.88 2.38
CA ILE A 98 -13.64 -0.31 1.19
C ILE A 98 -14.45 0.91 1.63
N LEU A 99 -14.26 2.03 0.95
CA LEU A 99 -14.96 3.29 1.22
C LEU A 99 -15.69 3.75 -0.04
N LYS A 100 -16.93 4.20 0.11
CA LYS A 100 -17.66 4.94 -0.93
C LYS A 100 -17.43 6.43 -0.73
N LEU A 101 -16.86 7.09 -1.73
CA LEU A 101 -16.55 8.53 -1.68
C LEU A 101 -17.50 9.29 -2.59
N ASP A 102 -17.98 10.44 -2.12
CA ASP A 102 -18.65 11.42 -2.98
C ASP A 102 -17.65 12.20 -3.84
N GLU A 103 -18.16 12.95 -4.80
CA GLU A 103 -17.36 13.73 -5.75
C GLU A 103 -16.41 14.73 -5.07
N ASN A 104 -16.86 15.39 -4.00
CA ASN A 104 -16.04 16.36 -3.27
C ASN A 104 -14.87 15.66 -2.57
N ARG A 105 -15.13 14.50 -1.97
CA ARG A 105 -14.09 13.67 -1.34
C ARG A 105 -13.10 13.11 -2.36
N ILE A 106 -13.55 12.74 -3.57
CA ILE A 106 -12.64 12.36 -4.65
C ILE A 106 -11.74 13.54 -5.03
N LYS A 107 -12.29 14.75 -5.20
CA LYS A 107 -11.51 15.96 -5.49
C LYS A 107 -10.47 16.25 -4.40
N GLU A 108 -10.85 16.13 -3.13
CA GLU A 108 -9.94 16.27 -1.99
C GLU A 108 -8.83 15.21 -2.01
N LEU A 109 -9.16 13.95 -2.28
CA LEU A 109 -8.20 12.86 -2.37
C LEU A 109 -7.19 13.09 -3.51
N LEU A 110 -7.66 13.46 -4.71
CA LEU A 110 -6.78 13.75 -5.84
C LEU A 110 -5.85 14.94 -5.55
N LYS A 111 -6.36 15.98 -4.87
CA LYS A 111 -5.55 17.11 -4.41
C LYS A 111 -4.48 16.65 -3.41
N TYR A 112 -4.83 15.79 -2.46
CA TYR A 112 -3.90 15.22 -1.49
C TYR A 112 -2.81 14.39 -2.17
N ILE A 113 -3.17 13.51 -3.11
CA ILE A 113 -2.20 12.71 -3.89
C ILE A 113 -1.23 13.62 -4.64
N ARG A 114 -1.73 14.66 -5.29
CA ARG A 114 -0.91 15.66 -5.98
C ARG A 114 0.07 16.33 -5.03
N GLU A 115 -0.40 16.79 -3.88
CA GLU A 115 0.43 17.46 -2.88
C GLU A 115 1.54 16.53 -2.39
N LYS A 116 1.19 15.32 -1.97
CA LYS A 116 2.16 14.30 -1.53
C LYS A 116 3.17 13.92 -2.60
N SER A 117 2.74 13.82 -3.86
CA SER A 117 3.60 13.45 -4.99
C SER A 117 4.48 14.59 -5.46
N SER A 118 4.12 15.84 -5.12
CA SER A 118 4.91 17.04 -5.42
C SER A 118 5.78 17.48 -4.24
N MET A 119 5.71 16.79 -3.10
CA MET A 119 6.68 16.95 -2.01
C MET A 119 8.07 16.55 -2.54
N GLY A 120 9.13 17.20 -2.05
CA GLY A 120 10.51 16.91 -2.45
C GLY A 120 10.92 15.45 -2.24
N LYS A 121 12.17 15.10 -2.54
CA LYS A 121 12.64 13.70 -2.47
C LYS A 121 12.70 13.19 -1.03
N SER A 122 11.63 12.54 -0.59
CA SER A 122 11.52 11.86 0.71
C SER A 122 10.82 10.54 0.52
N ARG A 123 11.16 9.54 1.35
CA ARG A 123 10.47 8.23 1.36
C ARG A 123 8.97 8.35 1.64
N LYS A 124 8.52 9.46 2.27
CA LYS A 124 7.10 9.72 2.54
C LYS A 124 6.39 10.45 1.39
N SER A 125 7.11 10.84 0.35
CA SER A 125 6.55 11.51 -0.82
C SER A 125 5.93 10.49 -1.75
N GLY A 126 4.80 10.86 -2.35
CA GLY A 126 4.00 9.96 -3.17
C GLY A 126 2.91 9.21 -2.42
N VAL A 127 1.98 8.67 -3.20
CA VAL A 127 0.87 7.84 -2.76
C VAL A 127 0.78 6.67 -3.74
N PRO A 128 1.07 5.43 -3.31
CA PRO A 128 0.84 4.25 -4.11
C PRO A 128 -0.63 4.12 -4.49
N VAL A 129 -0.87 3.75 -5.75
CA VAL A 129 -2.21 3.60 -6.28
C VAL A 129 -2.33 2.41 -7.23
N SER A 130 -3.53 1.83 -7.29
CA SER A 130 -3.95 0.88 -8.32
C SER A 130 -5.30 1.32 -8.88
N GLY A 131 -5.55 1.15 -10.18
CA GLY A 131 -6.78 1.61 -10.84
C GLY A 131 -6.91 3.13 -11.04
N LEU A 132 -6.00 3.94 -10.47
CA LEU A 132 -5.92 5.38 -10.66
C LEU A 132 -4.65 5.73 -11.45
N ARG A 133 -4.75 6.62 -12.44
CA ARG A 133 -3.58 7.18 -13.14
C ARG A 133 -3.67 8.70 -13.23
N MET A 134 -2.62 9.38 -12.77
CA MET A 134 -2.57 10.84 -12.73
C MET A 134 -1.32 11.36 -13.46
N LYS A 135 -1.48 12.43 -14.24
CA LYS A 135 -0.36 13.21 -14.79
C LYS A 135 -0.30 14.55 -14.07
N ILE A 136 0.79 14.77 -13.33
CA ILE A 136 1.03 16.02 -12.60
C ILE A 136 2.11 16.82 -13.32
N SER A 137 1.83 18.08 -13.65
CA SER A 137 2.78 19.02 -14.26
C SER A 137 2.64 20.36 -13.58
N GLU A 138 3.77 21.01 -13.24
CA GLU A 138 3.77 22.33 -12.57
C GLU A 138 2.85 22.38 -11.32
N ASN A 139 2.86 21.30 -10.53
CA ASN A 139 2.00 21.14 -9.37
C ASN A 139 0.48 21.22 -9.69
N LYS A 140 0.07 20.86 -10.91
CA LYS A 140 -1.33 20.76 -11.35
C LYS A 140 -1.62 19.36 -11.90
N ILE A 141 -2.83 18.87 -11.67
CA ILE A 141 -3.30 17.62 -12.26
C ILE A 141 -3.74 17.94 -13.69
N THR A 142 -3.00 17.46 -14.68
CA THR A 142 -3.27 17.70 -16.12
C THR A 142 -4.11 16.58 -16.74
N ARG A 143 -4.12 15.39 -16.13
CA ARG A 143 -4.94 14.25 -16.52
C ARG A 143 -5.17 13.36 -15.32
N CYS A 144 -6.40 12.86 -15.18
CA CYS A 144 -6.77 11.85 -14.20
C CYS A 144 -7.60 10.76 -14.89
N MET A 145 -7.31 9.50 -14.60
CA MET A 145 -8.09 8.36 -15.06
C MET A 145 -8.38 7.42 -13.89
N ILE A 146 -9.62 6.98 -13.79
CA ILE A 146 -10.09 5.97 -12.84
C ILE A 146 -10.62 4.79 -13.65
N ASN A 147 -10.09 3.60 -13.40
CA ASN A 147 -10.42 2.37 -14.11
C ASN A 147 -10.41 2.56 -15.66
N ASN A 148 -9.33 3.17 -16.16
CA ASN A 148 -9.12 3.54 -17.57
C ASN A 148 -10.11 4.55 -18.17
N SER A 149 -11.05 5.08 -17.40
CA SER A 149 -11.97 6.13 -17.83
C SER A 149 -11.45 7.50 -17.41
N ALA A 150 -11.56 8.50 -18.29
CA ALA A 150 -11.15 9.86 -17.96
C ALA A 150 -12.04 10.43 -16.84
N TYR A 151 -11.42 10.92 -15.78
CA TYR A 151 -12.12 11.62 -14.71
C TYR A 151 -12.10 13.12 -14.99
N ASN A 152 -13.27 13.68 -15.31
CA ASN A 152 -13.48 15.11 -15.49
C ASN A 152 -14.32 15.64 -14.32
N SER A 153 -13.74 16.52 -13.50
CA SER A 153 -14.44 17.15 -12.36
C SER A 153 -15.63 18.03 -12.75
N ASP A 154 -15.79 18.30 -14.04
CA ASP A 154 -16.84 19.16 -14.61
C ASP A 154 -17.99 18.34 -15.23
N GLN A 155 -17.91 17.01 -15.16
CA GLN A 155 -18.98 16.11 -15.58
C GLN A 155 -19.50 15.38 -14.34
N PRO A 156 -20.81 15.48 -14.02
CA PRO A 156 -21.37 14.75 -12.90
C PRO A 156 -21.20 13.26 -13.16
N THR A 157 -20.40 12.59 -12.34
CA THR A 157 -20.35 11.13 -12.32
C THR A 157 -21.70 10.62 -11.85
N MET A 158 -22.48 10.05 -12.78
CA MET A 158 -23.70 9.32 -12.50
C MET A 158 -23.34 7.99 -11.82
N TYR A 159 -23.44 7.96 -10.49
CA TYR A 159 -23.53 6.73 -9.69
C TYR A 159 -24.54 6.91 -8.56
#